data_AF-A0A836C9M7-F1
#
_entry.id   AF-A0A836C9M7-F1
#
_cell.length_a   1.000
_cell.length_b   1.000
_cell.length_c   1.000
_cell.angle_alpha   90.00
_cell.angle_beta   90.00
_cell.angle_gamma   90.00
#
_symmetry.space_group_name_H-M   'P 1'
#
loop_
_entity.id
_entity.type
_entity.pdbx_description
1 polymer ?
#
loop_
_entity_poly.entity_id
_entity_poly.type
_entity_poly.pdbx_seq_one_letter_code
_entity_poly.pdbx_strand_id
1 'polypeptide(L)'
;MLSDCIYNGECDGSAHCVRVSDIVGSCECNTGYVSTDSLQCNYAQKSELVTFLLSFFVGYLGADWFYLADGDAGYIVAGVFKLIITGGFGIWWLIDWIRILANAFPDGNGVELEQM
;
A
#
# COMPACT_ATOMS: atom_id res chain seq x y z
N MET A 1 3.73 23.35 3.36
CA MET A 1 4.07 24.66 3.95
C MET A 1 3.86 24.53 5.44
N LEU A 2 4.96 24.55 6.20
CA LEU A 2 5.09 24.38 7.67
C LEU A 2 4.53 23.07 8.26
N SER A 3 5.29 21.99 8.06
CA SER A 3 5.17 20.70 8.78
C SER A 3 5.92 20.71 10.12
N ASP A 4 6.13 21.90 10.69
CA ASP A 4 6.80 22.06 11.98
C ASP A 4 5.74 22.09 13.09
N CYS A 5 5.97 21.33 14.15
CA CYS A 5 5.08 21.19 15.31
C CYS A 5 5.85 21.44 16.61
N ILE A 6 5.19 22.00 17.61
CA ILE A 6 5.73 22.25 18.95
C ILE A 6 5.11 21.25 19.94
N TYR A 7 3.87 20.83 19.70
CA TYR A 7 3.14 19.82 20.47
C TYR A 7 2.31 18.90 19.56
N ASN A 8 1.98 17.69 20.04
CA ASN A 8 1.32 16.62 19.26
C ASN A 8 -0.04 16.97 18.65
N GLY A 9 -0.65 18.11 18.98
CA GLY A 9 -1.98 18.51 18.50
C GLY A 9 -1.99 19.39 17.24
N GLU A 10 -0.82 19.70 16.68
CA GLU A 10 -0.69 20.61 15.51
C GLU A 10 -0.64 19.86 14.17
N CYS A 11 -0.37 18.56 14.18
CA CYS A 11 -0.30 17.75 12.98
C CYS A 11 -1.70 17.27 12.55
N ASP A 12 -1.98 17.28 11.24
CA ASP A 12 -3.24 16.81 10.67
C ASP A 12 -3.19 15.30 10.35
N GLY A 13 -4.35 14.64 10.37
CA GLY A 13 -4.47 13.21 10.07
C GLY A 13 -3.84 12.28 11.12
N SER A 14 -3.37 11.10 10.69
CA SER A 14 -2.70 10.11 11.55
C SER A 14 -1.21 10.42 11.72
N ALA A 15 -0.88 11.63 12.17
CA ALA A 15 0.49 12.11 12.36
C ALA A 15 0.79 12.37 13.84
N HIS A 16 2.08 12.35 14.19
CA HIS A 16 2.58 12.69 15.52
C HIS A 16 3.76 13.66 15.44
N CYS A 17 3.97 14.43 16.50
CA CYS A 17 5.02 15.43 16.55
C CYS A 17 6.31 14.83 17.10
N VAL A 18 7.35 14.76 16.27
CA VAL A 18 8.69 14.32 16.66
C VAL A 18 9.57 15.54 16.87
N ARG A 19 10.12 15.72 18.07
CA ARG A 19 11.01 16.85 18.38
C ARG A 19 12.33 16.71 17.63
N VAL A 20 12.64 17.68 16.76
CA VAL A 20 13.90 17.77 16.02
C VAL A 20 14.89 18.69 16.77
N SER A 21 14.39 19.59 17.60
CA SER A 21 15.14 20.55 18.42
C SER A 21 14.36 20.92 19.69
N ASP A 22 14.96 21.70 20.59
CA ASP A 22 14.33 22.08 21.87
C ASP A 22 12.99 22.83 21.71
N ILE A 23 12.84 23.59 20.62
CA ILE A 23 11.66 24.42 20.33
C ILE A 23 10.96 24.10 19.00
N VAL A 24 11.48 23.15 18.21
CA VAL A 24 10.94 22.77 16.89
C VAL A 24 10.83 21.25 16.79
N GLY A 25 9.67 20.76 16.37
CA GLY A 25 9.43 19.38 15.99
C GLY A 25 8.92 19.29 14.55
N SER A 26 8.91 18.09 14.00
CA SER A 26 8.39 17.77 12.67
C SER A 26 7.23 16.80 12.79
N CYS A 27 6.20 16.97 11.96
CA CYS A 27 5.10 16.02 11.89
C CYS A 27 5.53 14.78 11.09
N GLU A 28 5.56 13.62 11.74
CA GLU A 28 5.79 12.34 11.09
C GLU A 28 4.51 11.50 11.11
N CYS A 29 4.21 10.83 10.01
CA CYS A 29 3.08 9.90 9.96
C CYS A 29 3.30 8.75 10.93
N ASN A 30 2.22 8.27 11.55
CA ASN A 30 2.29 7.03 12.31
C ASN A 30 2.62 5.86 11.38
N THR A 31 3.21 4.80 11.92
CA THR A 31 3.56 3.59 11.16
C THR A 31 2.34 3.05 10.41
N GLY A 32 2.50 2.79 9.11
CA GLY A 32 1.43 2.31 8.24
C GLY A 32 0.54 3.41 7.64
N TYR A 33 0.86 4.69 7.83
CA TYR A 33 0.17 5.80 7.18
C TYR A 33 1.11 6.58 6.26
N VAL A 34 0.60 6.97 5.10
CA VAL A 34 1.32 7.81 4.13
C VAL A 34 0.50 9.03 3.73
N SER A 35 1.20 10.04 3.23
CA SER A 35 0.60 11.23 2.64
C SER A 35 0.33 10.98 1.16
N THR A 36 -0.93 11.12 0.73
CA THR A 36 -1.34 10.93 -0.66
C THR A 36 -1.85 12.25 -1.21
N ASP A 37 -1.23 12.70 -2.31
CA ASP A 37 -1.57 13.90 -3.09
C ASP A 37 -1.65 15.20 -2.26
N SER A 38 -2.77 15.43 -1.57
CA SER A 38 -3.04 16.63 -0.76
C SER A 38 -3.44 16.35 0.70
N LEU A 39 -3.58 15.08 1.08
CA LEU A 39 -4.03 14.66 2.42
C LEU A 39 -2.85 14.07 3.21
N GLN A 40 -2.49 14.71 4.32
CA GLN A 40 -1.38 14.27 5.19
C GLN A 40 -1.81 13.06 6.03
N CYS A 41 -1.02 11.98 5.96
CA CYS A 41 -1.19 10.78 6.78
C CYS A 41 -2.64 10.26 6.82
N ASN A 42 -3.35 10.37 5.70
CA ASN A 42 -4.76 10.00 5.59
C ASN A 42 -4.95 8.60 5.00
N TYR A 43 -3.97 8.13 4.23
CA TYR A 43 -4.03 6.83 3.58
C TYR A 43 -3.28 5.79 4.43
N ALA A 44 -3.97 4.70 4.76
CA ALA A 44 -3.37 3.57 5.46
C ALA A 44 -2.78 2.59 4.43
N GLN A 45 -1.48 2.31 4.55
CA GLN A 45 -0.78 1.32 3.74
C GLN A 45 -1.41 -0.05 3.95
N LYS A 46 -1.52 -0.83 2.88
CA LYS A 46 -1.98 -2.21 2.97
C LYS A 46 -0.80 -3.12 3.32
N SER A 47 -1.05 -4.11 4.16
CA SER A 47 -0.02 -5.07 4.60
C SER A 47 0.37 -6.03 3.47
N GLU A 48 1.68 -6.18 3.26
CA GLU A 48 2.26 -7.15 2.31
C GLU A 48 1.87 -8.59 2.70
N LEU A 49 1.88 -8.91 4.00
CA LEU A 49 1.51 -10.24 4.52
C LEU A 49 0.06 -10.60 4.16
N VAL A 50 -0.86 -9.66 4.36
CA VAL A 50 -2.28 -9.89 4.05
C VAL A 50 -2.46 -10.13 2.55
N THR A 51 -1.77 -9.33 1.72
CA THR A 51 -1.77 -9.47 0.26
C THR A 51 -1.23 -10.84 -0.16
N PHE A 52 -0.11 -11.27 0.44
CA PHE A 52 0.50 -12.57 0.17
C PHE A 52 -0.42 -13.73 0.56
N LEU A 53 -1.03 -13.71 1.75
CA LEU A 53 -1.98 -14.75 2.14
C LEU A 53 -3.21 -14.78 1.22
N LEU A 54 -3.71 -13.62 0.80
CA LEU A 54 -4.84 -13.54 -0.12
C LEU A 54 -4.49 -14.16 -1.48
N SER A 55 -3.28 -13.87 -2.00
CA SER A 55 -2.75 -14.50 -3.22
C SER A 55 -2.51 -16.01 -3.04
N PHE A 56 -2.07 -16.45 -1.85
CA PHE A 56 -1.85 -17.86 -1.56
C PHE A 56 -3.15 -18.69 -1.58
N PHE A 57 -4.22 -18.20 -0.93
CA PHE A 57 -5.48 -18.93 -0.82
C PHE A 57 -6.43 -18.70 -2.00
N VAL A 58 -6.43 -17.50 -2.57
CA VAL A 58 -7.44 -17.03 -3.54
C VAL A 58 -6.81 -16.39 -4.79
N GLY A 59 -5.48 -16.41 -4.92
CA GLY A 59 -4.77 -15.82 -6.07
C GLY A 59 -5.04 -16.50 -7.41
N TYR A 60 -5.52 -17.75 -7.43
CA TYR A 60 -5.99 -18.37 -8.67
C TYR A 60 -7.21 -17.65 -9.27
N LEU A 61 -7.98 -16.93 -8.44
CA LEU A 61 -9.11 -16.09 -8.88
C LEU A 61 -8.71 -14.62 -9.09
N GLY A 62 -7.44 -14.26 -8.90
CA GLY A 62 -6.93 -12.88 -9.03
C GLY A 62 -7.37 -11.94 -7.91
N ALA A 63 -7.78 -12.46 -6.75
CA ALA A 63 -8.30 -11.67 -5.62
C ALA A 63 -7.27 -10.66 -5.07
N ASP A 64 -5.99 -10.98 -5.15
CA ASP A 64 -4.85 -10.12 -4.85
C ASP A 64 -4.80 -8.88 -5.75
N TRP A 65 -5.08 -9.01 -7.05
CA TRP A 65 -5.15 -7.86 -7.96
C TRP A 65 -6.35 -6.96 -7.68
N PHE A 66 -7.49 -7.54 -7.29
CA PHE A 66 -8.67 -6.78 -6.88
C PHE A 66 -8.45 -6.05 -5.55
N TYR A 67 -7.72 -6.65 -4.62
CA TYR A 67 -7.38 -6.04 -3.34
C TYR A 67 -6.45 -4.83 -3.50
N LEU A 68 -5.51 -4.91 -4.46
CA LEU A 68 -4.55 -3.84 -4.74
C LEU A 68 -5.09 -2.78 -5.71
N ALA A 69 -6.16 -3.08 -6.44
CA ALA A 69 -6.73 -2.16 -7.41
C ALA A 69 -7.20 -0.85 -6.78
N ASP A 70 -7.72 -0.86 -5.54
CA ASP A 70 -8.20 0.33 -4.79
C ASP A 70 -9.05 1.32 -5.63
N GLY A 71 -9.74 0.84 -6.68
CA GLY A 71 -10.56 1.63 -7.61
C GLY A 71 -9.98 1.81 -9.03
N ASP A 72 -8.74 1.43 -9.28
CA ASP A 72 -8.11 1.48 -10.59
C ASP A 72 -8.54 0.29 -11.46
N ALA A 73 -9.25 0.60 -12.54
CA ALA A 73 -9.74 -0.39 -13.49
C ALA A 73 -8.61 -1.11 -14.25
N GLY A 74 -7.40 -0.53 -14.33
CA GLY A 74 -6.25 -1.12 -15.01
C GLY A 74 -5.78 -2.42 -14.36
N TYR A 75 -5.71 -2.45 -13.03
CA TYR A 75 -5.31 -3.63 -12.26
C TYR A 75 -6.37 -4.74 -12.34
N ILE A 76 -7.66 -4.36 -12.33
CA ILE A 76 -8.79 -5.27 -12.48
C ILE A 76 -8.77 -5.94 -13.86
N VAL A 77 -8.61 -5.14 -14.92
CA VAL A 77 -8.57 -5.67 -16.30
C VAL A 77 -7.35 -6.56 -16.49
N ALA A 78 -6.18 -6.22 -15.94
CA ALA A 78 -5.00 -7.05 -15.99
C ALA A 78 -5.19 -8.40 -15.27
N GLY A 79 -5.84 -8.40 -14.10
CA GLY A 79 -6.20 -9.63 -13.38
C GLY A 79 -7.14 -10.53 -14.16
N VAL A 80 -8.21 -9.97 -14.75
CA VAL A 80 -9.17 -10.72 -15.57
C VAL A 80 -8.54 -11.23 -16.87
N PHE A 81 -7.68 -10.44 -17.51
CA PHE A 81 -6.96 -10.84 -18.72
C PHE A 81 -5.99 -12.00 -18.43
N LYS A 82 -5.34 -12.01 -17.26
CA LYS A 82 -4.57 -13.15 -16.75
C LYS A 82 -5.44 -14.41 -16.66
N LEU A 83 -6.62 -14.33 -16.05
CA LEU A 83 -7.51 -15.48 -15.91
C LEU A 83 -7.96 -16.06 -17.27
N ILE A 84 -8.19 -15.19 -18.27
CA ILE A 84 -8.63 -15.60 -19.61
C ILE A 84 -7.46 -16.20 -20.41
N ILE A 85 -6.25 -15.65 -20.29
CA ILE A 85 -5.10 -16.07 -21.11
C ILE A 85 -4.37 -17.28 -20.53
N THR A 86 -4.28 -17.40 -19.20
CA THR A 86 -3.51 -18.46 -18.55
C THR A 86 -4.33 -19.38 -17.66
N GLY A 87 -5.64 -19.49 -17.95
CA GLY A 87 -6.58 -20.40 -17.29
C GLY A 87 -6.01 -21.81 -17.05
N GLY A 88 -5.43 -22.02 -15.87
CA GLY A 88 -5.05 -23.32 -15.33
C GLY A 88 -3.55 -23.64 -15.15
N PHE A 89 -2.60 -22.85 -15.66
CA PHE A 89 -1.18 -23.30 -15.71
C PHE A 89 -0.29 -22.95 -14.50
N GLY A 90 -0.81 -22.29 -13.46
CA GLY A 90 -0.10 -22.08 -12.16
C GLY A 90 1.17 -21.22 -12.19
N ILE A 91 1.75 -20.95 -13.36
CA ILE A 91 2.99 -20.16 -13.53
C ILE A 91 2.80 -18.70 -13.10
N TRP A 92 1.63 -18.12 -13.39
CA TRP A 92 1.33 -16.74 -13.00
C TRP A 92 1.19 -16.53 -11.50
N TRP A 93 0.78 -17.58 -10.78
CA TRP A 93 0.72 -17.57 -9.32
C TRP A 93 2.12 -17.49 -8.71
N LEU A 94 3.07 -18.25 -9.26
CA LEU A 94 4.48 -18.17 -8.88
C LEU A 94 5.09 -16.79 -9.16
N ILE A 95 4.72 -16.18 -10.30
CA ILE A 95 5.17 -14.82 -10.66
C ILE A 95 4.61 -13.77 -9.70
N ASP A 96 3.34 -13.88 -9.28
CA ASP A 96 2.77 -12.96 -8.28
C ASP A 96 3.45 -13.07 -6.94
N TRP A 97 3.78 -14.28 -6.49
CA TRP A 97 4.52 -14.46 -5.23
C TRP A 97 5.87 -13.75 -5.26
N ILE A 98 6.63 -13.92 -6.35
CA ILE A 98 7.93 -13.25 -6.51
C ILE A 98 7.74 -11.73 -6.53
N ARG A 99 6.68 -11.24 -7.18
CA ARG A 99 6.40 -9.81 -7.27
C ARG A 99 5.97 -9.17 -5.95
N ILE A 100 5.11 -9.86 -5.18
CA ILE A 100 4.68 -9.43 -3.85
C ILE A 100 5.90 -9.39 -2.91
N LEU A 101 6.69 -10.46 -2.88
CA LEU A 101 7.91 -10.55 -2.05
C LEU A 101 9.02 -9.57 -2.48
N ALA A 102 9.05 -9.17 -3.75
CA ALA A 102 10.02 -8.20 -4.25
C ALA A 102 9.64 -6.74 -3.91
N ASN A 103 8.54 -6.50 -3.19
CA ASN A 103 7.98 -5.17 -2.93
C ASN A 103 7.77 -4.33 -4.20
N ALA A 104 7.69 -4.97 -5.36
CA ALA A 104 7.64 -4.29 -6.65
C ALA A 104 6.20 -3.95 -7.08
N PHE A 105 5.25 -4.03 -6.15
CA PHE A 105 3.82 -3.86 -6.39
C PHE A 105 3.29 -2.69 -5.57
N PRO A 106 3.44 -1.45 -6.07
CA PRO A 106 2.69 -0.33 -5.52
C PRO A 106 1.19 -0.59 -5.71
N ASP A 107 0.39 -0.12 -4.77
CA ASP A 107 -1.06 -0.16 -4.88
C ASP A 107 -1.58 0.75 -6.01
N GLY A 108 -2.89 0.70 -6.28
CA GLY A 108 -3.54 1.54 -7.29
C GLY A 108 -3.34 3.06 -7.09
N ASN A 109 -2.93 3.50 -5.90
CA ASN A 109 -2.61 4.89 -5.58
C ASN A 109 -1.09 5.19 -5.67
N GLY A 110 -0.27 4.22 -6.09
CA GLY A 110 1.17 4.36 -6.21
C GLY A 110 1.94 4.24 -4.89
N VAL A 111 1.27 3.79 -3.81
CA VAL A 111 1.84 3.67 -2.48
C VAL A 111 2.42 2.26 -2.27
N GLU A 112 3.59 2.19 -1.66
CA GLU A 112 4.24 0.91 -1.31
C GLU A 112 3.51 0.21 -0.15
N LEU A 113 3.58 -1.13 -0.14
CA LEU A 113 2.96 -1.93 0.91
C LEU A 113 3.74 -1.82 2.22
N GLU A 114 3.04 -1.98 3.34
CA GLU A 114 3.69 -2.06 4.64
C GLU A 114 4.46 -3.38 4.76
N GLN A 115 5.77 -3.26 4.93
CA GLN A 115 6.71 -4.37 5.04
C GLN A 115 6.56 -5.09 6.39
N MET A 116 6.79 -6.41 6.42
CA MET A 116 6.78 -7.24 7.64
C MET A 116 7.97 -6.97 8.56
#